data_AF-A0A7C6FQB3-F1
#
_entry.id   AF-A0A7C6FQB3-F1
#
_cell.length_a   1.000
_cell.length_b   1.000
_cell.length_c   1.000
_cell.angle_alpha   90.00
_cell.angle_beta   90.00
_cell.angle_gamma   90.00
#
_symmetry.space_group_name_H-M   'P 1'
#
loop_
_entity.id
_entity.type
_entity.pdbx_description
1 polymer ?
#
loop_
_entity_poly.entity_id
_entity_poly.type
_entity_poly.pdbx_seq_one_letter_code
_entity_poly.pdbx_strand_id
1 'polypeptide(L)'
;MKLDNQHKNQEERTLSDHIKKIAAELGIDEKKVSAVVELLNQDATIPFIARYRKEATGSLDEVAITEIRNRMDRLILLEKRREAIFSSMEEREQLTDE
;
A
#
# COMPACT_ATOMS: atom_id res chain seq x y z
N MET A 1 19.83 12.88 11.39
CA MET A 1 20.00 11.42 11.57
C MET A 1 18.99 10.75 12.51
N LYS A 2 18.30 11.46 13.44
CA LYS A 2 17.19 10.86 14.26
C LYS A 2 15.79 11.05 13.66
N LEU A 3 15.59 12.04 12.77
CA LEU A 3 14.28 12.31 12.14
C LEU A 3 13.90 11.30 11.05
N ASP A 4 14.88 10.73 10.34
CA ASP A 4 14.65 9.79 9.23
C ASP A 4 14.01 8.46 9.68
N ASN A 5 14.14 8.11 10.96
CA ASN A 5 13.68 6.83 11.50
C ASN A 5 12.20 6.85 11.93
N GLN A 6 11.64 8.03 12.19
CA GLN A 6 10.24 8.17 12.63
C GLN A 6 9.26 8.09 11.46
N HIS A 7 9.60 8.71 10.32
CA HIS A 7 8.80 8.65 9.10
C HIS A 7 8.74 7.23 8.51
N LYS A 8 9.88 6.52 8.45
CA LYS A 8 9.91 5.12 8.01
C LYS A 8 8.99 4.21 8.83
N ASN A 9 8.99 4.37 10.15
CA ASN A 9 8.13 3.56 11.03
C ASN A 9 6.62 3.84 10.81
N GLN A 10 6.25 5.05 10.41
CA GLN A 10 4.86 5.39 10.10
C GLN A 10 4.41 4.85 8.75
N GLU A 11 5.27 4.92 7.73
CA GLU A 11 5.02 4.33 6.42
C GLU A 11 4.87 2.81 6.51
N GLU A 12 5.77 2.13 7.24
CA GLU A 12 5.70 0.68 7.48
C GLU A 12 4.42 0.28 8.20
N ARG A 13 4.00 1.05 9.21
CA ARG A 13 2.74 0.82 9.93
C ARG A 13 1.54 0.99 9.01
N THR A 14 1.53 2.03 8.18
CA THR A 14 0.44 2.31 7.23
C THR A 14 0.31 1.22 6.17
N LEU A 15 1.45 0.74 5.64
CA LEU A 15 1.48 -0.39 4.71
C LEU A 15 0.93 -1.67 5.35
N SER A 16 1.32 -1.97 6.60
CA SER A 16 0.80 -3.10 7.36
C SER A 16 -0.73 -3.01 7.54
N ASP A 17 -1.25 -1.82 7.86
CA ASP A 17 -2.67 -1.59 8.02
C ASP A 17 -3.43 -1.74 6.69
N HIS A 18 -2.85 -1.32 5.57
CA HIS A 18 -3.41 -1.56 4.23
C HIS A 18 -3.50 -3.04 3.90
N ILE A 19 -2.44 -3.82 4.16
CA ILE A 19 -2.40 -5.27 3.93
C ILE A 19 -3.53 -5.96 4.71
N LYS A 20 -3.66 -5.66 6.01
CA LYS A 20 -4.73 -6.19 6.86
C LYS A 20 -6.12 -5.86 6.34
N LYS A 21 -6.32 -4.62 5.90
CA LYS A 21 -7.60 -4.18 5.35
C LYS A 21 -7.96 -4.90 4.06
N ILE A 22 -7.01 -5.00 3.12
CA ILE A 22 -7.21 -5.70 1.84
C ILE A 22 -7.50 -7.19 2.09
N ALA A 23 -6.73 -7.82 2.98
CA ALA A 23 -6.92 -9.21 3.38
C ALA A 23 -8.34 -9.47 3.90
N ALA A 24 -8.82 -8.63 4.82
CA ALA A 24 -10.18 -8.73 5.35
C ALA A 24 -11.27 -8.46 4.30
N GLU A 25 -11.08 -7.48 3.42
CA GLU A 25 -12.06 -7.11 2.39
C GLU A 25 -12.18 -8.17 1.29
N LEU A 26 -11.07 -8.82 0.90
CA LEU A 26 -11.04 -9.83 -0.17
C LEU A 26 -11.14 -11.28 0.34
N GLY A 27 -11.09 -11.49 1.66
CA GLY A 27 -11.07 -12.84 2.25
C GLY A 27 -9.79 -13.61 1.92
N ILE A 28 -8.66 -12.91 1.78
CA ILE A 28 -7.35 -13.47 1.45
C ILE A 28 -6.43 -13.38 2.66
N ASP A 29 -5.58 -14.38 2.88
CA ASP A 29 -4.59 -14.36 3.97
C ASP A 29 -3.61 -13.16 3.83
N GLU A 30 -3.33 -12.47 4.94
CA GLU A 30 -2.45 -11.31 4.98
C GLU A 30 -1.07 -11.58 4.37
N LYS A 31 -0.51 -12.78 4.55
CA LYS A 31 0.81 -13.14 4.00
C LYS A 31 0.76 -13.23 2.48
N LYS A 32 -0.35 -13.73 1.92
CA LYS A 32 -0.53 -13.79 0.46
C LYS A 32 -0.67 -12.40 -0.13
N VAL A 33 -1.42 -11.50 0.54
CA VAL A 33 -1.53 -10.09 0.14
C VAL A 33 -0.16 -9.41 0.22
N SER A 34 0.58 -9.59 1.31
CA SER A 34 1.95 -9.06 1.47
C SER A 34 2.86 -9.53 0.34
N ALA A 35 2.89 -10.83 0.04
CA ALA A 35 3.72 -11.39 -1.01
C ALA A 35 3.38 -10.81 -2.40
N VAL A 36 2.10 -10.62 -2.71
CA VAL A 36 1.69 -9.97 -3.96
C VAL A 36 2.18 -8.51 -4.00
N VAL A 37 1.99 -7.74 -2.93
CA VAL A 37 2.42 -6.34 -2.84
C VAL A 37 3.94 -6.22 -2.98
N GLU A 38 4.70 -7.08 -2.32
CA GLU A 38 6.17 -7.11 -2.41
C GLU A 38 6.64 -7.40 -3.84
N LEU A 39 6.01 -8.36 -4.52
CA LEU A 39 6.34 -8.67 -5.91
C LEU A 39 6.01 -7.51 -6.85
N LEU A 40 4.87 -6.85 -6.67
CA LEU A 40 4.49 -5.67 -7.45
C LEU A 40 5.45 -4.50 -7.22
N ASN A 41 5.93 -4.30 -5.99
CA ASN A 41 6.94 -3.30 -5.66
C ASN A 41 8.33 -3.62 -6.26
N GLN A 42 8.57 -4.87 -6.64
CA GLN A 42 9.76 -5.32 -7.37
C GLN A 42 9.54 -5.32 -8.89
N ASP A 43 8.57 -4.52 -9.37
CA ASP A 43 8.21 -4.37 -10.78
C ASP A 43 7.73 -5.68 -11.46
N ALA A 44 7.34 -6.69 -10.68
CA ALA A 44 6.79 -7.92 -11.24
C ALA A 44 5.40 -7.66 -11.84
N THR A 45 5.16 -8.14 -13.06
CA THR A 45 3.87 -7.97 -13.72
C THR A 45 2.85 -9.00 -13.24
N ILE A 46 1.55 -8.66 -13.33
CA ILE A 46 0.47 -9.57 -12.92
C ILE A 46 0.54 -10.94 -13.64
N PRO A 47 0.71 -11.01 -14.98
CA PRO A 47 0.84 -12.30 -15.65
C PRO A 47 2.06 -13.10 -15.17
N PHE A 48 3.16 -12.41 -14.84
CA PHE A 48 4.36 -13.06 -14.32
C PHE A 48 4.10 -13.64 -12.93
N ILE A 49 3.48 -12.88 -12.03
CA ILE A 49 3.17 -13.34 -10.67
C ILE A 49 2.22 -14.56 -10.72
N ALA A 50 1.12 -14.46 -11.46
CA ALA A 50 0.13 -15.54 -11.58
C ALA A 50 0.73 -16.84 -12.15
N ARG A 51 1.71 -16.72 -13.06
CA ARG A 51 2.30 -17.88 -13.75
C ARG A 51 3.51 -18.47 -13.02
N TYR A 52 4.38 -17.64 -12.46
CA TYR A 52 5.71 -18.03 -11.97
C TYR A 52 5.92 -17.86 -10.45
N ARG A 53 4.97 -17.26 -9.72
CA ARG A 53 5.06 -17.01 -8.26
C ARG A 53 3.91 -17.64 -7.48
N LYS A 54 3.46 -18.82 -7.92
CA LYS A 54 2.35 -19.56 -7.29
C LYS A 54 2.63 -19.94 -5.84
N GLU A 55 3.81 -20.46 -5.55
CA GLU A 55 4.18 -20.84 -4.18
C GLU A 55 4.20 -19.63 -3.23
N ALA A 56 4.77 -18.51 -3.68
CA ALA A 56 4.87 -17.29 -2.89
C ALA A 56 3.51 -16.65 -2.59
N THR A 57 2.58 -16.71 -3.54
CA THR A 57 1.24 -16.11 -3.42
C THR A 57 0.18 -17.10 -2.92
N GLY A 58 0.53 -18.37 -2.72
CA GLY A 58 -0.43 -19.42 -2.38
C GLY A 58 -1.47 -19.66 -3.49
N SER A 59 -1.00 -19.67 -4.73
CA SER A 59 -1.72 -19.94 -5.98
C SER A 59 -2.87 -18.98 -6.30
N LEU A 60 -2.72 -17.69 -5.98
CA LEU A 60 -3.66 -16.66 -6.43
C LEU A 60 -3.61 -16.54 -7.97
N ASP A 61 -4.78 -16.35 -8.57
CA ASP A 61 -4.91 -16.11 -10.00
C ASP A 61 -4.78 -14.63 -10.36
N GLU A 62 -4.77 -14.35 -11.66
CA GLU A 62 -4.64 -13.00 -12.20
C GLU A 62 -5.77 -12.06 -11.75
N VAL A 63 -6.97 -12.57 -11.51
CA VAL A 63 -8.11 -11.78 -11.01
C VAL A 63 -7.83 -11.32 -9.60
N ALA A 64 -7.50 -12.25 -8.68
CA ALA A 64 -7.21 -11.92 -7.29
C ALA A 64 -5.99 -10.99 -7.15
N ILE A 65 -4.93 -11.22 -7.93
CA ILE A 65 -3.74 -10.35 -7.95
C ILE A 65 -4.11 -8.94 -8.43
N THR A 66 -4.96 -8.83 -9.46
CA THR A 66 -5.45 -7.54 -9.97
C THR A 66 -6.27 -6.80 -8.92
N GLU A 67 -7.14 -7.49 -8.20
CA GLU A 67 -7.95 -6.90 -7.12
C GLU A 67 -7.08 -6.36 -5.98
N ILE A 68 -6.06 -7.13 -5.55
CA ILE A 68 -5.09 -6.67 -4.55
C ILE A 68 -4.38 -5.39 -5.01
N ARG A 69 -3.84 -5.37 -6.23
CA ARG A 69 -3.17 -4.18 -6.80
C ARG A 69 -4.10 -2.98 -6.80
N ASN A 70 -5.28 -3.12 -7.41
CA ASN A 70 -6.24 -2.02 -7.53
C ASN A 70 -6.64 -1.47 -6.15
N ARG A 71 -6.80 -2.35 -5.16
CA ARG A 71 -7.19 -1.93 -3.83
C ARG A 71 -6.06 -1.21 -3.10
N MET A 72 -4.84 -1.70 -3.24
CA MET A 72 -3.64 -1.04 -2.72
C MET A 72 -3.46 0.36 -3.33
N ASP A 73 -3.53 0.48 -4.65
CA ASP A 73 -3.41 1.76 -5.36
C ASP A 73 -4.45 2.77 -4.87
N ARG A 74 -5.68 2.33 -4.63
CA ARG A 74 -6.75 3.18 -4.11
C ARG A 74 -6.46 3.66 -2.69
N LEU A 75 -5.93 2.80 -1.82
CA LEU A 75 -5.58 3.19 -0.45
C LEU A 75 -4.42 4.20 -0.44
N ILE A 76 -3.38 3.95 -1.23
CA ILE A 76 -2.25 4.86 -1.39
C ILE A 76 -2.71 6.22 -1.92
N LEU A 77 -3.58 6.24 -2.93
CA LEU A 77 -4.13 7.49 -3.47
C LEU A 77 -4.94 8.28 -2.43
N LEU A 78 -5.73 7.58 -1.61
CA LEU A 78 -6.49 8.22 -0.53
C LEU A 78 -5.57 8.85 0.52
N GLU A 79 -4.49 8.15 0.90
CA GLU A 79 -3.53 8.69 1.87
C GLU A 79 -2.80 9.92 1.31
N LYS A 80 -2.31 9.86 0.07
CA LYS A 80 -1.68 11.02 -0.59
C LYS A 80 -2.61 12.22 -0.66
N ARG A 81 -3.90 12.01 -0.93
CA ARG A 81 -4.89 13.09 -0.93
C ARG A 81 -5.10 13.66 0.47
N ARG A 82 -5.09 12.81 1.50
CA ARG A 82 -5.20 13.22 2.89
C ARG A 82 -4.01 14.09 3.31
N GLU A 83 -2.80 13.64 3.01
CA GLU A 83 -1.55 14.38 3.27
C GLU A 83 -1.56 15.74 2.57
N ALA A 84 -1.91 15.80 1.28
CA ALA A 84 -1.96 17.05 0.54
C ALA A 84 -2.97 18.06 1.13
N ILE A 85 -4.11 17.58 1.66
CA ILE A 85 -5.08 18.45 2.35
C ILE A 85 -4.47 19.01 3.64
N PHE A 86 -3.84 18.16 4.46
CA PHE A 86 -3.19 18.61 5.69
C PHE A 86 -2.08 19.62 5.41
N SER A 87 -1.19 19.36 4.45
CA SER A 87 -0.14 20.32 4.07
C SER A 87 -0.73 21.65 3.60
N SER A 88 -1.82 21.64 2.82
CA SER A 88 -2.48 22.87 2.37
C SER A 88 -3.14 23.67 3.50
N MET A 89 -3.49 23.01 4.62
CA MET A 89 -4.02 23.67 5.82
C MET A 89 -2.89 24.32 6.62
N GLU A 90 -1.79 23.59 6.85
CA GLU A 90 -0.60 24.10 7.55
C GLU A 90 0.01 25.32 6.82
N GLU A 91 0.10 25.27 5.48
CA GLU A 91 0.56 26.40 4.67
C GLU A 91 -0.34 27.64 4.84
N ARG A 92 -1.66 27.45 5.02
CA ARG A 92 -2.61 28.56 5.20
C ARG A 92 -2.59 29.13 6.62
N GLU A 93 -2.38 28.30 7.63
CA GLU A 93 -2.23 28.76 9.03
C GLU A 93 -0.94 29.60 9.20
N GLN A 94 0.14 29.25 8.49
CA GLN A 94 1.37 30.07 8.46
C GLN A 94 1.21 31.42 7.74
N LEU A 95 0.27 31.54 6.80
CA LEU A 95 -0.01 32.80 6.08
C LEU A 95 -0.94 33.74 6.85
N THR A 96 -1.53 33.30 7.97
CA THR A 96 -2.42 34.14 8.80
C THR A 96 -1.74 34.82 9.99
N ASP A 97 -0.43 34.61 10.16
CA ASP A 97 0.38 35.22 11.24
C ASP A 97 1.05 36.57 10.85
N GLU A 98 0.62 37.22 9.74
CA GLU A 98 1.01 38.59 9.34
C GLU A 98 -0.13 39.61 9.51
#